data_AF-A0A2V9PPB8-F1
#
_entry.id   AF-A0A2V9PPB8-F1
#
_cell.length_a   1.000
_cell.length_b   1.000
_cell.length_c   1.000
_cell.angle_alpha   90.00
_cell.angle_beta   90.00
_cell.angle_gamma   90.00
#
_symmetry.space_group_name_H-M   'P 1'
#
loop_
_entity.id
_entity.type
_entity.pdbx_description
1 polymer ?
#
loop_
_entity_poly.entity_id
_entity_poly.type
_entity_poly.pdbx_seq_one_letter_code
_entity_poly.pdbx_strand_id
1 'polypeptide(L)'
;ILISIFTALVCFRFLRLLEFSTRESVAGALALLFCTTHLHYTQNMMENNFIFLLTLAGFSFQYEWLRGGSARALLSGSAAFGFNLLIRLTTGLDLIAGATFLALTLWFAREERQQLRKRFVTYATIAGPVYLFFLLIDRLYQFYRFGTWTDTYVHYFALEHRLQDPTLPPNYPWETPFHVGFFGPLLSPEKSIFLFDPLIILTIVTIVVGWKRLSPQIKAYLAASLFLVLACICLYAHYTVWSGNFAWGDRYVSTAVELAALISVPILIRYGGELVGTVWNIAVVLIAASLLIQIASLMFWLPLEIYQADDLGHPQWIVWLRLKNIAAFALGKMDAWGLITDSMKYDQWDYQHITTWNFLPFVLRKMGAAPTRVVNLAFAAWITGVVGLAYFVFACGRIYQKKGRKVE
;
A
#
# COMPACT_ATOMS: atom_id res chain seq x y z
N ILE A 1 -6.09 2.44 -12.46
CA ILE A 1 -5.20 2.13 -13.61
C ILE A 1 -4.14 3.20 -13.82
N LEU A 2 -4.49 4.45 -14.18
CA LEU A 2 -3.48 5.50 -14.42
C LEU A 2 -2.56 5.75 -13.21
N ILE A 3 -3.13 5.80 -12.01
CA ILE A 3 -2.35 5.92 -10.75
C ILE A 3 -1.32 4.78 -10.65
N SER A 4 -1.75 3.52 -10.84
CA SER A 4 -0.87 2.35 -10.78
C SER A 4 0.24 2.38 -11.85
N ILE A 5 -0.05 2.89 -13.05
CA ILE A 5 0.96 3.09 -14.11
C ILE A 5 2.00 4.11 -13.66
N PHE A 6 1.56 5.28 -13.17
CA PHE A 6 2.48 6.29 -12.65
C PHE A 6 3.28 5.78 -11.45
N THR A 7 2.65 5.03 -10.55
CA THR A 7 3.34 4.39 -9.42
C THR A 7 4.45 3.48 -9.90
N ALA A 8 4.18 2.61 -10.89
CA ALA A 8 5.18 1.70 -11.44
C ALA A 8 6.36 2.46 -12.07
N LEU A 9 6.08 3.55 -12.80
CA LEU A 9 7.12 4.38 -13.41
C LEU A 9 7.96 5.12 -12.37
N VAL A 10 7.34 5.70 -11.34
CA VAL A 10 8.05 6.37 -10.25
C VAL A 10 8.83 5.36 -9.39
N CYS A 11 8.29 4.17 -9.16
CA CYS A 11 8.97 3.06 -8.47
C CYS A 11 10.21 2.62 -9.23
N PHE A 12 10.08 2.34 -10.53
CA PHE A 12 11.21 2.00 -11.38
C PHE A 12 12.29 3.09 -11.33
N ARG A 13 11.89 4.35 -11.50
CA ARG A 13 12.80 5.51 -11.40
C ARG A 13 13.50 5.57 -10.03
N PHE A 14 12.75 5.43 -8.94
CA PHE A 14 13.28 5.51 -7.58
C PHE A 14 14.29 4.40 -7.31
N LEU A 15 13.98 3.16 -7.70
CA LEU A 15 14.90 2.03 -7.59
C LEU A 15 16.19 2.27 -8.40
N ARG A 16 16.10 2.89 -9.59
CA ARG A 16 17.28 3.29 -10.35
C ARG A 16 18.10 4.37 -9.64
N LEU A 17 17.46 5.33 -8.97
CA LEU A 17 18.16 6.33 -8.15
C LEU A 17 18.87 5.71 -6.94
N LEU A 18 18.31 4.66 -6.36
CA LEU A 18 18.93 3.82 -5.32
C LEU A 18 20.01 2.87 -5.86
N GLU A 19 20.37 3.00 -7.14
CA GLU A 19 21.46 2.29 -7.81
C GLU A 19 21.21 0.80 -8.02
N PHE A 20 19.95 0.36 -8.06
CA PHE A 20 19.58 -0.97 -8.53
C PHE A 20 19.71 -1.08 -10.05
N SER A 21 20.07 -2.26 -10.55
CA SER A 21 20.12 -2.54 -11.99
C SER A 21 18.73 -2.45 -12.62
N THR A 22 18.64 -2.29 -13.95
CA THR A 22 17.34 -2.25 -14.65
C THR A 22 16.50 -3.50 -14.34
N ARG A 23 17.14 -4.66 -14.25
CA ARG A 23 16.47 -5.92 -13.92
C ARG A 23 15.90 -5.91 -12.50
N GLU A 24 16.69 -5.48 -11.52
CA GLU A 24 16.25 -5.34 -10.13
C GLU A 24 15.11 -4.33 -10.02
N SER A 25 15.20 -3.18 -10.69
CA SER A 25 14.16 -2.15 -10.66
C SER A 25 12.84 -2.61 -11.29
N VAL A 26 12.88 -3.34 -12.42
CA VAL A 26 11.67 -3.93 -13.03
C VAL A 26 11.05 -4.95 -12.08
N ALA A 27 11.86 -5.83 -11.50
CA ALA A 27 11.37 -6.85 -10.58
C ALA A 27 10.74 -6.23 -9.32
N GLY A 28 11.33 -5.15 -8.77
CA GLY A 28 10.76 -4.41 -7.64
C GLY A 28 9.44 -3.74 -7.98
N ALA A 29 9.34 -3.07 -9.14
CA ALA A 29 8.08 -2.46 -9.57
C ALA A 29 6.98 -3.51 -9.78
N LEU A 30 7.30 -4.66 -10.37
CA LEU A 30 6.34 -5.77 -10.53
C LEU A 30 5.96 -6.38 -9.18
N ALA A 31 6.92 -6.56 -8.26
CA ALA A 31 6.63 -7.07 -6.92
C ALA A 31 5.74 -6.11 -6.13
N LEU A 32 5.98 -4.80 -6.20
CA LEU A 32 5.09 -3.80 -5.63
C LEU A 32 3.67 -3.92 -6.21
N LEU A 33 3.51 -4.06 -7.52
CA LEU A 33 2.18 -4.17 -8.10
C LEU A 33 1.49 -5.48 -7.70
N PHE A 34 2.17 -6.63 -7.81
CA PHE A 34 1.51 -7.94 -7.76
C PHE A 34 1.69 -8.69 -6.44
N CYS A 35 2.61 -8.27 -5.57
CA CYS A 35 2.94 -8.96 -4.33
C CYS A 35 2.66 -8.13 -3.07
N THR A 36 2.05 -6.96 -3.21
CA THR A 36 1.54 -6.14 -2.10
C THR A 36 0.10 -5.69 -2.36
N THR A 37 -0.54 -5.07 -1.37
CA THR A 37 -1.93 -4.59 -1.47
C THR A 37 -2.21 -3.55 -2.56
N HIS A 38 -1.19 -3.08 -3.29
CA HIS A 38 -1.31 -2.02 -4.29
C HIS A 38 -2.34 -2.36 -5.39
N LEU A 39 -2.32 -3.60 -5.88
CA LEU A 39 -3.26 -4.03 -6.92
C LEU A 39 -4.68 -4.17 -6.38
N HIS A 40 -4.87 -4.60 -5.13
CA HIS A 40 -6.18 -4.65 -4.49
C HIS A 40 -6.84 -3.26 -4.48
N TYR A 41 -6.11 -2.25 -4.02
CA TYR A 41 -6.58 -0.86 -4.01
C TYR A 41 -6.65 -0.21 -5.39
N THR A 42 -6.37 -0.96 -6.48
CA THR A 42 -6.69 -0.50 -7.83
C THR A 42 -8.14 -0.81 -8.21
N GLN A 43 -8.74 -1.86 -7.64
CA GLN A 43 -10.18 -2.16 -7.79
C GLN A 43 -11.03 -1.32 -6.84
N ASN A 44 -10.51 -1.03 -5.65
CA ASN A 44 -11.17 -0.22 -4.64
C ASN A 44 -10.59 1.19 -4.70
N MET A 45 -11.32 2.13 -5.31
CA MET A 45 -10.88 3.53 -5.49
C MET A 45 -10.86 4.32 -4.16
N MET A 46 -10.16 3.79 -3.16
CA MET A 46 -9.76 4.51 -1.97
C MET A 46 -8.51 5.35 -2.25
N GLU A 47 -8.22 6.28 -1.36
CA GLU A 47 -7.11 7.21 -1.49
C GLU A 47 -5.73 6.54 -1.38
N ASN A 48 -5.65 5.31 -0.87
CA ASN A 48 -4.41 4.56 -0.59
C ASN A 48 -3.38 4.60 -1.72
N ASN A 49 -3.78 4.22 -2.94
CA ASN A 49 -2.88 4.18 -4.09
C ASN A 49 -2.42 5.57 -4.53
N PHE A 50 -3.25 6.58 -4.30
CA PHE A 50 -2.90 7.95 -4.63
C PHE A 50 -1.93 8.54 -3.60
N ILE A 51 -2.16 8.29 -2.31
CA ILE A 51 -1.21 8.60 -1.23
C ILE A 51 0.12 7.92 -1.51
N PHE A 52 0.11 6.63 -1.85
CA PHE A 52 1.34 5.88 -2.17
C PHE A 52 2.13 6.55 -3.32
N LEU A 53 1.45 6.89 -4.41
CA LEU A 53 2.07 7.56 -5.56
C LEU A 53 2.76 8.86 -5.15
N LEU A 54 2.07 9.71 -4.39
CA LEU A 54 2.61 11.01 -3.96
C LEU A 54 3.76 10.85 -2.96
N THR A 55 3.65 9.92 -2.01
CA THR A 55 4.71 9.58 -1.06
C THR A 55 5.96 9.09 -1.81
N LEU A 56 5.80 8.12 -2.71
CA LEU A 56 6.92 7.59 -3.49
C LEU A 56 7.52 8.66 -4.42
N ALA A 57 6.71 9.53 -5.02
CA ALA A 57 7.18 10.67 -5.80
C ALA A 57 7.98 11.66 -4.92
N GLY A 58 7.49 11.97 -3.71
CA GLY A 58 8.19 12.78 -2.71
C GLY A 58 9.56 12.22 -2.39
N PHE A 59 9.65 10.93 -2.01
CA PHE A 59 10.92 10.23 -1.77
C PHE A 59 11.83 10.29 -3.01
N SER A 60 11.28 10.02 -4.20
CA SER A 60 12.03 9.90 -5.45
C SER A 60 12.62 11.23 -5.93
N PHE A 61 11.86 12.32 -5.90
CA PHE A 61 12.32 13.61 -6.37
C PHE A 61 13.18 14.35 -5.33
N GLN A 62 12.87 14.23 -4.03
CA GLN A 62 13.74 14.85 -3.03
C GLN A 62 15.09 14.14 -2.92
N TYR A 63 15.13 12.82 -3.11
CA TYR A 63 16.39 12.10 -3.15
C TYR A 63 17.22 12.44 -4.40
N GLU A 64 16.58 12.65 -5.56
CA GLU A 64 17.27 13.20 -6.74
C GLU A 64 17.88 14.57 -6.44
N TRP A 65 17.15 15.47 -5.78
CA TRP A 65 17.72 16.74 -5.33
C TRP A 65 18.93 16.51 -4.42
N LEU A 66 18.85 15.57 -3.48
CA LEU A 66 19.96 15.26 -2.58
C LEU A 66 21.21 14.77 -3.35
N ARG A 67 21.02 14.03 -4.45
CA ARG A 67 22.12 13.53 -5.29
C ARG A 67 22.69 14.58 -6.24
N GLY A 68 21.84 15.39 -6.88
CA GLY A 68 22.23 16.26 -8.00
C GLY A 68 22.07 17.75 -7.76
N GLY A 69 21.54 18.18 -6.61
CA GLY A 69 21.29 19.59 -6.29
C GLY A 69 20.16 20.26 -7.07
N SER A 70 19.34 19.49 -7.80
CA SER A 70 18.27 20.02 -8.66
C SER A 70 17.14 20.68 -7.86
N ALA A 71 17.04 22.01 -7.92
CA ALA A 71 15.96 22.76 -7.28
C ALA A 71 14.57 22.38 -7.81
N ARG A 72 14.47 22.02 -9.10
CA ARG A 72 13.22 21.53 -9.71
C ARG A 72 12.78 20.22 -9.08
N ALA A 73 13.72 19.29 -8.86
CA ALA A 73 13.42 18.03 -8.20
C ALA A 73 12.94 18.25 -6.76
N LEU A 74 13.59 19.17 -6.01
CA LEU A 74 13.12 19.50 -4.67
C LEU A 74 11.72 20.12 -4.68
N LEU A 75 11.45 21.04 -5.61
CA LEU A 75 10.12 21.64 -5.77
C LEU A 75 9.06 20.58 -6.10
N SER A 76 9.33 19.69 -7.07
CA SER A 76 8.40 18.62 -7.45
C SER A 76 8.16 17.63 -6.31
N GLY A 77 9.21 17.21 -5.59
CA GLY A 77 9.07 16.32 -4.44
C GLY A 77 8.35 16.96 -3.26
N SER A 78 8.61 18.26 -3.00
CA SER A 78 7.89 19.03 -1.97
C SER A 78 6.43 19.26 -2.35
N ALA A 79 6.14 19.47 -3.63
CA ALA A 79 4.78 19.57 -4.13
C ALA A 79 4.02 18.25 -4.00
N ALA A 80 4.69 17.10 -4.25
CA ALA A 80 4.08 15.78 -4.05
C ALA A 80 3.71 15.54 -2.58
N PHE A 81 4.64 15.75 -1.64
CA PHE A 81 4.34 15.63 -0.21
C PHE A 81 3.31 16.65 0.27
N GLY A 82 3.43 17.91 -0.16
CA GLY A 82 2.50 18.98 0.21
C GLY A 82 1.10 18.69 -0.30
N PHE A 83 0.95 18.26 -1.55
CA PHE A 83 -0.35 17.87 -2.10
C PHE A 83 -0.93 16.65 -1.38
N ASN A 84 -0.09 15.72 -0.94
CA ASN A 84 -0.53 14.57 -0.14
C ASN A 84 -1.22 14.99 1.17
N LEU A 85 -0.77 16.09 1.82
CA LEU A 85 -1.42 16.64 3.03
C LEU A 85 -2.89 17.01 2.79
N LEU A 86 -3.25 17.40 1.57
CA LEU A 86 -4.63 17.73 1.20
C LEU A 86 -5.54 16.49 1.11
N ILE A 87 -4.96 15.31 0.92
CA ILE A 87 -5.71 14.04 0.88
C ILE A 87 -6.05 13.63 2.29
N ARG A 88 -5.04 13.62 3.18
CA ARG A 88 -5.23 13.27 4.58
C ARG A 88 -4.16 13.93 5.42
N LEU A 89 -4.55 14.66 6.45
CA LEU A 89 -3.59 15.35 7.33
C LEU A 89 -2.54 14.41 7.95
N THR A 90 -2.88 13.13 8.12
CA THR A 90 -1.97 12.12 8.69
C THR A 90 -0.81 11.74 7.75
N THR A 91 -0.87 12.09 6.46
CA THR A 91 0.28 11.97 5.56
C THR A 91 1.39 12.99 5.88
N GLY A 92 1.19 13.84 6.90
CA GLY A 92 2.30 14.53 7.57
C GLY A 92 3.39 13.57 8.05
N LEU A 93 3.02 12.33 8.41
CA LEU A 93 3.98 11.26 8.69
C LEU A 93 4.83 10.90 7.47
N ASP A 94 4.26 10.89 6.27
CA ASP A 94 4.97 10.60 5.01
C ASP A 94 6.05 11.67 4.73
N LEU A 95 5.72 12.95 4.98
CA LEU A 95 6.65 14.07 4.90
C LEU A 95 7.79 13.91 5.91
N ILE A 96 7.47 13.58 7.17
CA ILE A 96 8.47 13.33 8.23
C ILE A 96 9.37 12.15 7.85
N ALA A 97 8.81 11.07 7.31
CA ALA A 97 9.57 9.93 6.84
C ALA A 97 10.48 10.28 5.66
N GLY A 98 10.00 11.09 4.70
CA GLY A 98 10.82 11.63 3.61
C GLY A 98 11.98 12.47 4.12
N ALA A 99 11.73 13.39 5.06
CA ALA A 99 12.78 14.19 5.69
C ALA A 99 13.79 13.32 6.47
N THR A 100 13.29 12.31 7.19
CA THR A 100 14.10 11.33 7.90
C THR A 100 14.99 10.54 6.93
N PHE A 101 14.46 10.12 5.78
CA PHE A 101 15.23 9.43 4.75
C PHE A 101 16.40 10.30 4.25
N LEU A 102 16.17 11.57 3.94
CA LEU A 102 17.24 12.47 3.50
C LEU A 102 18.29 12.69 4.61
N ALA A 103 17.84 12.91 5.84
CA ALA A 103 18.72 13.11 7.00
C ALA A 103 19.59 11.87 7.29
N LEU A 104 18.99 10.69 7.30
CA LEU A 104 19.69 9.42 7.47
C LEU A 104 20.66 9.14 6.32
N THR A 105 20.30 9.51 5.08
CA THR A 105 21.20 9.34 3.94
C THR A 105 22.47 10.20 4.12
N LEU A 106 22.30 11.46 4.52
CA LEU A 106 23.42 12.35 4.83
C LEU A 106 24.26 11.83 6.01
N TRP A 107 23.61 11.28 7.04
CA TRP A 107 24.30 10.73 8.20
C TRP A 107 25.13 9.49 7.86
N PHE A 108 24.55 8.52 7.16
CA PHE A 108 25.28 7.32 6.74
C PHE A 108 26.37 7.61 5.72
N ALA A 109 26.22 8.66 4.90
CA ALA A 109 27.26 9.13 3.98
C ALA A 109 28.39 9.92 4.68
N ARG A 110 28.25 10.22 5.98
CA ARG A 110 29.22 11.01 6.78
C ARG A 110 29.54 12.37 6.17
N GLU A 111 28.50 13.05 5.68
CA GLU A 111 28.63 14.37 5.07
C GLU A 111 29.13 15.44 6.07
N GLU A 112 29.90 16.40 5.55
CA GLU A 112 30.51 17.45 6.37
C GLU A 112 29.49 18.44 6.91
N ARG A 113 29.70 18.95 8.13
CA ARG A 113 28.76 19.85 8.82
C ARG A 113 28.44 21.13 8.04
N GLN A 114 29.41 21.68 7.32
CA GLN A 114 29.19 22.87 6.48
C GLN A 114 28.24 22.57 5.32
N GLN A 115 28.42 21.42 4.66
CA GLN A 115 27.58 20.97 3.57
C GLN A 115 26.17 20.62 4.05
N LEU A 116 26.04 20.01 5.24
CA LEU A 116 24.73 19.78 5.89
C LEU A 116 23.96 21.09 6.09
N ARG A 117 24.62 22.13 6.61
CA ARG A 117 23.98 23.45 6.82
C ARG A 117 23.52 24.05 5.49
N LYS A 118 24.34 23.97 4.44
CA LYS A 118 23.98 24.46 3.11
C LYS A 118 22.75 23.74 2.56
N ARG A 119 22.73 22.40 2.62
CA ARG A 119 21.60 21.57 2.16
C ARG A 119 20.33 21.87 2.97
N PHE A 120 20.44 22.03 4.28
CA PHE A 120 19.31 22.37 5.15
C PHE A 120 18.70 23.73 4.78
N VAL A 121 19.53 24.76 4.58
CA VAL A 121 19.05 26.09 4.16
C VAL A 121 18.34 25.99 2.82
N THR A 122 18.93 25.34 1.82
CA THR A 122 18.28 25.14 0.51
C THR A 122 16.95 24.39 0.64
N TYR A 123 16.91 23.34 1.46
CA TYR A 123 15.68 22.59 1.73
C TYR A 123 14.61 23.48 2.35
N ALA A 124 14.94 24.20 3.42
CA ALA A 124 14.01 25.08 4.12
C ALA A 124 13.47 26.21 3.22
N THR A 125 14.33 26.81 2.39
CA THR A 125 13.94 27.91 1.48
C THR A 125 13.02 27.45 0.37
N ILE A 126 13.14 26.21 -0.12
CA ILE A 126 12.32 25.71 -1.24
C ILE A 126 11.12 24.91 -0.73
N ALA A 127 11.35 23.91 0.12
CA ALA A 127 10.31 23.01 0.59
C ALA A 127 9.38 23.68 1.61
N GLY A 128 9.92 24.54 2.48
CA GLY A 128 9.17 25.22 3.53
C GLY A 128 7.96 26.01 3.01
N PRO A 129 8.14 26.94 2.04
CA PRO A 129 7.02 27.67 1.45
C PRO A 129 5.98 26.78 0.76
N VAL A 130 6.42 25.69 0.12
CA VAL A 130 5.53 24.74 -0.55
C VAL A 130 4.66 24.01 0.46
N TYR A 131 5.24 23.49 1.54
CA TYR A 131 4.48 22.84 2.60
C TYR A 131 3.53 23.80 3.31
N LEU A 132 3.98 25.03 3.59
CA LEU A 132 3.14 26.05 4.20
C LEU A 132 1.95 26.40 3.29
N PHE A 133 2.16 26.51 1.99
CA PHE A 133 1.10 26.76 1.02
C PHE A 133 0.03 25.68 1.05
N PHE A 134 0.41 24.40 0.98
CA PHE A 134 -0.55 23.30 1.01
C PHE A 134 -1.24 23.16 2.37
N LEU A 135 -0.50 23.33 3.47
CA LEU A 135 -1.10 23.36 4.80
C LEU A 135 -2.12 24.48 4.92
N LEU A 136 -1.80 25.68 4.41
CA LEU A 136 -2.72 26.81 4.44
C LEU A 136 -3.99 26.53 3.63
N ILE A 137 -3.88 25.89 2.46
CA ILE A 137 -5.07 25.47 1.67
C ILE A 137 -5.96 24.54 2.48
N ASP A 138 -5.40 23.49 3.08
CA ASP A 138 -6.17 22.57 3.92
C ASP A 138 -6.83 23.32 5.09
N ARG A 139 -6.08 24.17 5.80
CA ARG A 139 -6.59 24.95 6.93
C ARG A 139 -7.69 25.94 6.52
N LEU A 140 -7.56 26.60 5.38
CA LEU A 140 -8.60 27.46 4.80
C LEU A 140 -9.87 26.67 4.45
N TYR A 141 -9.71 25.48 3.88
CA TYR A 141 -10.83 24.60 3.56
C TYR A 141 -11.57 24.12 4.83
N GLN A 142 -10.84 23.72 5.88
CA GLN A 142 -11.44 23.36 7.16
C GLN A 142 -12.16 24.56 7.79
N PHE A 143 -11.56 25.76 7.77
CA PHE A 143 -12.18 26.98 8.29
C PHE A 143 -13.46 27.33 7.53
N TYR A 144 -13.46 27.23 6.20
CA TYR A 144 -14.65 27.44 5.38
C TYR A 144 -15.77 26.45 5.74
N ARG A 145 -15.43 25.17 5.98
CA ARG A 145 -16.40 24.11 6.24
C ARG A 145 -16.94 24.10 7.67
N PHE A 146 -16.09 24.42 8.65
CA PHE A 146 -16.36 24.20 10.08
C PHE A 146 -16.29 25.48 10.93
N GLY A 147 -15.77 26.59 10.39
CA GLY A 147 -15.61 27.85 11.12
C GLY A 147 -14.43 27.88 12.08
N THR A 148 -13.60 26.82 12.13
CA THR A 148 -12.42 26.74 13.01
C THR A 148 -11.17 26.35 12.22
N TRP A 149 -10.01 26.80 12.68
CA TRP A 149 -8.73 26.56 12.02
C TRP A 149 -8.09 25.22 12.42
N THR A 150 -8.44 24.70 13.58
CA THR A 150 -7.77 23.54 14.20
C THR A 150 -8.59 22.27 14.10
N ASP A 151 -9.92 22.38 14.08
CA ASP A 151 -10.75 21.19 14.01
C ASP A 151 -10.76 20.61 12.60
N THR A 152 -11.25 19.38 12.54
CA THR A 152 -11.44 18.63 11.30
C THR A 152 -12.78 17.92 11.39
N TYR A 153 -13.19 17.27 10.30
CA TYR A 153 -14.40 16.45 10.29
C TYR A 153 -14.44 15.40 11.41
N VAL A 154 -13.30 14.94 11.92
CA VAL A 154 -13.23 13.95 13.01
C VAL A 154 -13.85 14.48 14.31
N HIS A 155 -13.70 15.79 14.59
CA HIS A 155 -14.32 16.42 15.76
C HIS A 155 -15.85 16.37 15.67
N TYR A 156 -16.41 16.76 14.53
CA TYR A 156 -17.86 16.77 14.31
C TYR A 156 -18.42 15.35 14.21
N PHE A 157 -17.70 14.44 13.57
CA PHE A 157 -18.02 13.01 13.58
C PHE A 157 -18.18 12.48 15.01
N ALA A 158 -17.26 12.84 15.91
CA ALA A 158 -17.32 12.45 17.32
C ALA A 158 -18.51 13.06 18.07
N LEU A 159 -18.87 14.31 17.76
CA LEU A 159 -20.04 14.96 18.36
C LEU A 159 -21.33 14.30 17.89
N GLU A 160 -21.50 14.10 16.59
CA GLU A 160 -22.70 13.51 16.00
C GLU A 160 -22.94 12.07 16.52
N HIS A 161 -21.90 11.24 16.58
CA HIS A 161 -22.03 9.87 17.09
C HIS A 161 -22.40 9.86 18.58
N ARG A 162 -21.83 10.75 19.39
CA ARG A 162 -22.19 10.85 20.82
C ARG A 162 -23.61 11.38 21.05
N LEU A 163 -24.14 12.17 20.12
CA LEU A 163 -25.55 12.60 20.16
C LEU A 163 -26.49 11.45 19.81
N GLN A 164 -26.09 10.56 18.89
CA GLN A 164 -26.86 9.38 18.51
C GLN A 164 -26.76 8.26 19.54
N ASP A 165 -25.59 8.08 20.13
CA ASP A 165 -25.30 7.11 21.17
C ASP A 165 -24.59 7.78 22.37
N PRO A 166 -25.37 8.21 23.38
CA PRO A 166 -24.83 8.83 24.58
C PRO A 166 -23.95 7.91 25.45
N THR A 167 -23.87 6.61 25.15
CA THR A 167 -23.03 5.66 25.90
C THR A 167 -21.56 5.72 25.48
N LEU A 168 -21.26 6.33 24.32
CA LEU A 168 -19.90 6.50 23.82
C LEU A 168 -19.05 7.38 24.75
N PRO A 169 -17.76 7.05 24.94
CA PRO A 169 -16.92 7.74 25.91
C PRO A 169 -16.55 9.17 25.44
N PRO A 170 -16.15 10.06 26.36
CA PRO A 170 -15.82 11.45 26.02
C PRO A 170 -14.68 11.61 25.00
N ASN A 171 -13.77 10.64 24.94
CA ASN A 171 -12.61 10.62 24.04
C ASN A 171 -12.89 9.90 22.71
N TYR A 172 -14.11 9.45 22.43
CA TYR A 172 -14.48 8.89 21.11
C TYR A 172 -14.12 9.88 19.98
N PRO A 173 -13.58 9.43 18.83
CA PRO A 173 -13.26 8.04 18.43
C PRO A 173 -11.82 7.59 18.77
N TRP A 174 -11.21 8.13 19.82
CA TRP A 174 -9.84 7.81 20.28
C TRP A 174 -9.84 7.08 21.63
N GLU A 175 -10.63 6.01 21.73
CA GLU A 175 -10.88 5.26 22.95
C GLU A 175 -10.26 3.86 23.00
N THR A 176 -9.81 3.31 21.87
CA THR A 176 -9.23 1.96 21.82
C THR A 176 -8.02 1.89 22.74
N PRO A 177 -7.88 0.86 23.61
CA PRO A 177 -6.68 0.70 24.41
C PRO A 177 -5.44 0.56 23.51
N PHE A 178 -4.37 1.33 23.79
CA PHE A 178 -3.20 1.42 22.92
C PHE A 178 -2.66 0.07 22.45
N HIS A 179 -2.52 -0.88 23.37
CA HIS A 179 -1.98 -2.21 23.06
C HIS A 179 -2.84 -2.98 22.05
N VAL A 180 -4.16 -2.77 22.03
CA VAL A 180 -5.07 -3.42 21.07
C VAL A 180 -4.79 -2.89 19.66
N GLY A 181 -4.81 -1.57 19.47
CA GLY A 181 -4.54 -1.00 18.15
C GLY A 181 -3.06 -1.03 17.74
N PHE A 182 -2.12 -1.15 18.69
CA PHE A 182 -0.70 -1.31 18.39
C PHE A 182 -0.34 -2.73 17.96
N PHE A 183 -0.83 -3.74 18.69
CA PHE A 183 -0.58 -5.14 18.34
C PHE A 183 -1.53 -5.67 17.27
N GLY A 184 -2.69 -5.04 17.06
CA GLY A 184 -3.67 -5.41 16.04
C GLY A 184 -3.06 -5.57 14.64
N PRO A 185 -2.39 -4.56 14.07
CA PRO A 185 -1.76 -4.63 12.75
C PRO A 185 -0.62 -5.64 12.66
N LEU A 186 -0.12 -6.14 13.79
CA LEU A 186 0.99 -7.10 13.84
C LEU A 186 0.49 -8.54 14.00
N LEU A 187 -0.50 -8.75 14.86
CA LEU A 187 -0.89 -10.07 15.35
C LEU A 187 -2.31 -10.49 14.95
N SER A 188 -3.18 -9.55 14.58
CA SER A 188 -4.58 -9.88 14.27
C SER A 188 -4.68 -10.76 13.02
N PRO A 189 -5.41 -11.89 13.06
CA PRO A 189 -5.65 -12.72 11.87
C PRO A 189 -6.48 -11.99 10.79
N GLU A 190 -7.12 -10.88 11.15
CA GLU A 190 -8.00 -10.11 10.27
C GLU A 190 -7.29 -8.98 9.53
N LYS A 191 -6.18 -8.48 10.09
CA LYS A 191 -5.56 -7.22 9.66
C LYS A 191 -4.04 -7.21 9.70
N SER A 192 -3.38 -8.33 10.06
CA SER A 192 -1.92 -8.36 10.20
C SER A 192 -1.20 -8.02 8.89
N ILE A 193 -0.27 -7.08 8.95
CA ILE A 193 0.59 -6.69 7.82
C ILE A 193 1.40 -7.89 7.28
N PHE A 194 1.68 -8.90 8.12
CA PHE A 194 2.41 -10.10 7.70
C PHE A 194 1.55 -11.09 6.91
N LEU A 195 0.23 -11.07 7.12
CA LEU A 195 -0.73 -11.89 6.38
C LEU A 195 -1.13 -11.22 5.07
N PHE A 196 -1.37 -9.92 5.09
CA PHE A 196 -1.86 -9.18 3.92
C PHE A 196 -0.74 -8.71 3.00
N ASP A 197 0.46 -8.45 3.52
CA ASP A 197 1.65 -8.09 2.74
C ASP A 197 2.89 -8.93 3.16
N PRO A 198 2.91 -10.25 2.93
CA PRO A 198 4.00 -11.12 3.39
C PRO A 198 5.41 -10.71 2.92
N LEU A 199 5.48 -9.90 1.86
CA LEU A 199 6.74 -9.38 1.32
C LEU A 199 7.52 -8.51 2.32
N ILE A 200 6.85 -7.94 3.33
CA ILE A 200 7.50 -7.22 4.43
C ILE A 200 8.39 -8.14 5.28
N ILE A 201 8.03 -9.43 5.40
CA ILE A 201 8.84 -10.43 6.09
C ILE A 201 10.18 -10.59 5.36
N LEU A 202 10.15 -10.62 4.03
CA LEU A 202 11.37 -10.67 3.22
C LEU A 202 12.22 -9.41 3.42
N THR A 203 11.62 -8.22 3.56
CA THR A 203 12.35 -7.00 3.93
C THR A 203 13.09 -7.19 5.25
N ILE A 204 12.39 -7.66 6.28
CA ILE A 204 12.95 -7.86 7.62
C ILE A 204 14.10 -8.88 7.58
N VAL A 205 13.92 -10.02 6.90
CA VAL A 205 14.97 -11.04 6.75
C VAL A 205 16.20 -10.47 6.04
N THR A 206 16.01 -9.73 4.94
CA THR A 206 17.13 -9.12 4.22
C THR A 206 17.86 -8.05 5.02
N ILE A 207 17.16 -7.31 5.88
CA ILE A 207 17.78 -6.39 6.85
C ILE A 207 18.63 -7.18 7.83
N VAL A 208 18.06 -8.18 8.52
CA VAL A 208 18.76 -8.92 9.58
C VAL A 208 20.01 -9.61 9.04
N VAL A 209 19.92 -10.24 7.87
CA VAL A 209 21.04 -10.97 7.26
C VAL A 209 22.03 -10.05 6.56
N GLY A 210 21.55 -8.98 5.93
CA GLY A 210 22.31 -8.19 4.97
C GLY A 210 22.70 -6.78 5.42
N TRP A 211 22.29 -6.30 6.59
CA TRP A 211 22.39 -4.88 6.98
C TRP A 211 23.77 -4.28 6.71
N LYS A 212 24.85 -4.94 7.14
CA LYS A 212 26.21 -4.41 6.99
C LYS A 212 26.61 -4.19 5.53
N ARG A 213 26.08 -5.00 4.60
CA ARG A 213 26.37 -4.96 3.16
C ARG A 213 25.58 -3.90 2.40
N LEU A 214 24.46 -3.43 2.96
CA LEU A 214 23.61 -2.45 2.31
C LEU A 214 24.32 -1.09 2.18
N SER A 215 24.11 -0.44 1.04
CA SER A 215 24.62 0.91 0.80
C SER A 215 23.94 1.93 1.75
N PRO A 216 24.60 3.07 2.05
CA PRO A 216 24.07 4.11 2.91
C PRO A 216 22.64 4.53 2.58
N GLN A 217 22.33 4.73 1.29
CA GLN A 217 21.01 5.14 0.84
C GLN A 217 19.93 4.08 1.06
N ILE A 218 20.27 2.79 0.89
CA ILE A 218 19.32 1.69 1.13
C ILE A 218 19.04 1.57 2.64
N LYS A 219 20.08 1.70 3.49
CA LYS A 219 19.92 1.72 4.95
C LYS A 219 19.01 2.86 5.40
N ALA A 220 19.25 4.07 4.89
CA ALA A 220 18.44 5.25 5.18
C ALA A 220 16.98 5.04 4.77
N TYR A 221 16.77 4.51 3.57
CA TYR A 221 15.44 4.23 3.04
C TYR A 221 14.67 3.20 3.88
N LEU A 222 15.31 2.08 4.23
CA LEU A 222 14.71 1.03 5.05
C LEU A 222 14.38 1.53 6.46
N ALA A 223 15.29 2.28 7.08
CA ALA A 223 15.04 2.87 8.39
C ALA A 223 13.87 3.88 8.36
N ALA A 224 13.81 4.74 7.34
CA ALA A 224 12.74 5.73 7.22
C ALA A 224 11.37 5.11 6.89
N SER A 225 11.33 4.10 6.02
CA SER A 225 10.09 3.39 5.68
C SER A 225 9.57 2.53 6.83
N LEU A 226 10.44 1.84 7.57
CA LEU A 226 10.04 1.12 8.79
C LEU A 226 9.62 2.07 9.92
N PHE A 227 10.29 3.22 10.04
CA PHE A 227 9.83 4.29 10.93
C PHE A 227 8.41 4.74 10.56
N LEU A 228 8.12 4.92 9.26
CA LEU A 228 6.78 5.29 8.81
C LEU A 228 5.73 4.24 9.17
N VAL A 229 6.03 2.95 8.97
CA VAL A 229 5.15 1.85 9.38
C VAL A 229 4.83 1.93 10.87
N LEU A 230 5.86 2.06 11.71
CA LEU A 230 5.69 2.15 13.16
C LEU A 230 4.92 3.42 13.56
N ALA A 231 5.20 4.56 12.93
CA ALA A 231 4.52 5.82 13.20
C ALA A 231 3.03 5.73 12.85
N CYS A 232 2.66 5.11 11.72
CA CYS A 232 1.27 4.88 11.35
C CYS A 232 0.56 3.97 12.37
N ILE A 233 1.19 2.86 12.77
CA ILE A 233 0.63 1.96 13.81
C ILE A 233 0.38 2.74 15.10
N CYS A 234 1.37 3.49 15.59
CA CYS A 234 1.23 4.28 16.82
C CYS A 234 0.15 5.36 16.70
N LEU A 235 0.02 6.02 15.55
CA LEU A 235 -0.96 7.08 15.34
C LEU A 235 -2.40 6.55 15.42
N TYR A 236 -2.67 5.38 14.85
CA TYR A 236 -4.01 4.78 14.82
C TYR A 236 -4.29 3.84 16.00
N ALA A 237 -3.33 3.59 16.89
CA ALA A 237 -3.47 2.63 17.98
C ALA A 237 -4.64 2.91 18.94
N HIS A 238 -5.00 4.18 19.12
CA HIS A 238 -6.15 4.58 19.94
C HIS A 238 -7.44 4.77 19.14
N TYR A 239 -7.38 4.75 17.82
CA TYR A 239 -8.55 5.01 16.99
C TYR A 239 -9.54 3.85 17.09
N THR A 240 -10.84 4.16 17.19
CA THR A 240 -11.91 3.17 17.30
C THR A 240 -11.89 2.17 16.14
N VAL A 241 -11.62 2.67 14.93
CA VAL A 241 -11.46 1.86 13.72
C VAL A 241 -9.99 1.77 13.32
N TRP A 242 -9.11 1.34 14.23
CA TRP A 242 -7.65 1.37 14.03
C TRP A 242 -7.17 0.73 12.71
N SER A 243 -7.91 -0.23 12.15
CA SER A 243 -7.57 -0.92 10.89
C SER A 243 -8.26 -0.37 9.63
N GLY A 244 -9.17 0.60 9.77
CA GLY A 244 -9.98 1.15 8.69
C GLY A 244 -11.19 0.29 8.24
N ASN A 245 -11.48 -0.83 8.90
CA ASN A 245 -12.62 -1.75 8.66
C ASN A 245 -12.76 -2.24 7.22
N PHE A 246 -13.63 -1.62 6.41
CA PHE A 246 -13.95 -1.96 5.02
C PHE A 246 -12.72 -1.82 4.12
N ALA A 247 -11.80 -2.76 4.26
CA ALA A 247 -10.50 -2.78 3.61
C ALA A 247 -9.89 -4.19 3.65
N TRP A 248 -9.11 -4.52 2.63
CA TRP A 248 -8.25 -5.70 2.63
C TRP A 248 -6.95 -5.37 3.37
N GLY A 249 -6.78 -5.96 4.55
CA GLY A 249 -5.71 -5.61 5.47
C GLY A 249 -5.99 -4.32 6.24
N ASP A 250 -4.95 -3.77 6.84
CA ASP A 250 -5.00 -2.50 7.57
C ASP A 250 -4.84 -1.31 6.61
N ARG A 251 -5.95 -0.63 6.32
CA ARG A 251 -5.99 0.48 5.36
C ARG A 251 -5.02 1.60 5.72
N TYR A 252 -4.75 1.83 7.00
CA TYR A 252 -3.96 2.97 7.43
C TYR A 252 -2.46 2.69 7.43
N VAL A 253 -2.09 1.41 7.53
CA VAL A 253 -0.70 0.97 7.58
C VAL A 253 -0.24 0.39 6.23
N SER A 254 -1.14 -0.14 5.39
CA SER A 254 -0.81 -0.78 4.11
C SER A 254 0.08 0.07 3.21
N THR A 255 -0.21 1.36 3.03
CA THR A 255 0.62 2.24 2.18
C THR A 255 2.07 2.34 2.67
N ALA A 256 2.29 2.39 3.98
CA ALA A 256 3.63 2.42 4.57
C ALA A 256 4.33 1.06 4.45
N VAL A 257 3.59 -0.04 4.55
CA VAL A 257 4.11 -1.40 4.39
C VAL A 257 4.49 -1.67 2.94
N GLU A 258 3.65 -1.27 1.97
CA GLU A 258 3.98 -1.28 0.55
C GLU A 258 5.29 -0.53 0.30
N LEU A 259 5.47 0.62 0.98
CA LEU A 259 6.68 1.41 0.83
C LEU A 259 7.87 0.61 1.36
N ALA A 260 7.83 0.12 2.59
CA ALA A 260 8.92 -0.68 3.16
C ALA A 260 9.22 -1.96 2.35
N ALA A 261 8.20 -2.62 1.81
CA ALA A 261 8.31 -3.88 1.09
C ALA A 261 8.80 -3.76 -0.37
N LEU A 262 8.71 -2.59 -1.00
CA LEU A 262 9.00 -2.45 -2.45
C LEU A 262 10.44 -2.82 -2.81
N ILE A 263 11.38 -2.73 -1.86
CA ILE A 263 12.80 -2.99 -2.08
C ILE A 263 13.21 -4.45 -1.80
N SER A 264 12.29 -5.28 -1.27
CA SER A 264 12.54 -6.68 -0.91
C SER A 264 13.09 -7.51 -2.07
N VAL A 265 12.39 -7.50 -3.20
CA VAL A 265 12.78 -8.28 -4.40
C VAL A 265 14.05 -7.73 -5.06
N PRO A 266 14.22 -6.39 -5.24
CA PRO A 266 15.49 -5.83 -5.71
C PRO A 266 16.71 -6.25 -4.87
N ILE A 267 16.60 -6.21 -3.53
CA ILE A 267 17.68 -6.64 -2.63
C ILE A 267 17.92 -8.14 -2.77
N LEU A 268 16.85 -8.94 -2.81
CA LEU A 268 16.96 -10.39 -3.02
C LEU A 268 17.68 -10.72 -4.33
N ILE A 269 17.39 -10.04 -5.44
CA ILE A 269 18.08 -10.29 -6.71
C ILE A 269 19.54 -9.86 -6.64
N ARG A 270 19.82 -8.71 -6.03
CA ARG A 270 21.17 -8.14 -5.95
C ARG A 270 22.12 -8.99 -5.11
N TYR A 271 21.64 -9.49 -3.97
CA TYR A 271 22.45 -10.23 -3.00
C TYR A 271 22.10 -11.72 -2.95
N GLY A 272 21.17 -12.19 -3.80
CA GLY A 272 20.63 -13.54 -3.77
C GLY A 272 21.60 -14.64 -4.17
N GLY A 273 22.60 -14.33 -4.99
CA GLY A 273 23.65 -15.28 -5.35
C GLY A 273 24.46 -15.79 -4.14
N GLU A 274 24.44 -15.04 -3.03
CA GLU A 274 25.11 -15.39 -1.77
C GLU A 274 24.15 -15.98 -0.74
N LEU A 275 22.83 -15.88 -0.98
CA LEU A 275 21.77 -16.46 -0.13
C LEU A 275 21.50 -17.90 -0.59
N VAL A 276 22.35 -18.83 -0.19
CA VAL A 276 22.22 -20.24 -0.61
C VAL A 276 21.27 -21.01 0.33
N GLY A 277 20.49 -21.95 -0.23
CA GLY A 277 19.70 -22.92 0.53
C GLY A 277 18.38 -22.37 1.07
N THR A 278 18.15 -22.54 2.38
CA THR A 278 16.85 -22.32 3.03
C THR A 278 16.32 -20.89 2.90
N VAL A 279 17.18 -19.87 2.96
CA VAL A 279 16.76 -18.46 2.87
C VAL A 279 16.18 -18.13 1.50
N TRP A 280 16.79 -18.65 0.42
CA TRP A 280 16.26 -18.49 -0.93
C TRP A 280 14.91 -19.16 -1.10
N ASN A 281 14.76 -20.39 -0.59
CA ASN A 281 13.48 -21.11 -0.64
C ASN A 281 12.39 -20.37 0.13
N ILE A 282 12.68 -19.85 1.32
CA ILE A 282 11.75 -19.01 2.10
C ILE A 282 11.37 -17.77 1.30
N ALA A 283 12.33 -17.09 0.68
CA ALA A 283 12.05 -15.89 -0.12
C ALA A 283 11.13 -16.19 -1.31
N VAL A 284 11.36 -17.29 -2.03
CA VAL A 284 10.51 -17.73 -3.15
C VAL A 284 9.10 -18.07 -2.65
N VAL A 285 8.99 -18.79 -1.53
CA VAL A 285 7.69 -19.12 -0.92
C VAL A 285 6.94 -17.85 -0.50
N LEU A 286 7.62 -16.88 0.11
CA LEU A 286 7.01 -15.60 0.50
C LEU A 286 6.52 -14.82 -0.72
N ILE A 287 7.29 -14.74 -1.81
CA ILE A 287 6.86 -14.07 -3.04
C ILE A 287 5.65 -14.79 -3.65
N ALA A 288 5.66 -16.13 -3.69
CA ALA A 288 4.54 -16.90 -4.21
C ALA A 288 3.27 -16.75 -3.35
N ALA A 289 3.42 -16.78 -2.03
CA ALA A 289 2.34 -16.55 -1.08
C ALA A 289 1.76 -15.14 -1.23
N SER A 290 2.62 -14.11 -1.26
CA SER A 290 2.22 -12.73 -1.53
C SER A 290 1.42 -12.62 -2.82
N LEU A 291 1.91 -13.18 -3.93
CA LEU A 291 1.21 -13.16 -5.21
C LEU A 291 -0.16 -13.85 -5.12
N LEU A 292 -0.24 -15.03 -4.49
CA LEU A 292 -1.49 -15.76 -4.32
C LEU A 292 -2.52 -14.95 -3.51
N ILE A 293 -2.07 -14.31 -2.42
CA ILE A 293 -2.90 -13.49 -1.54
C ILE A 293 -3.44 -12.28 -2.30
N GLN A 294 -2.59 -11.61 -3.09
CA GLN A 294 -3.05 -10.47 -3.91
C GLN A 294 -3.94 -10.90 -5.08
N ILE A 295 -3.77 -12.09 -5.66
CA ILE A 295 -4.73 -12.59 -6.65
C ILE A 295 -6.08 -12.87 -5.96
N ALA A 296 -6.06 -13.51 -4.79
CA ALA A 296 -7.26 -13.84 -4.02
C ALA A 296 -8.04 -12.58 -3.59
N SER A 297 -7.33 -11.50 -3.25
CA SER A 297 -7.93 -10.23 -2.85
C SER A 297 -8.77 -9.58 -3.97
N LEU A 298 -8.52 -9.91 -5.23
CA LEU A 298 -9.21 -9.36 -6.40
C LEU A 298 -10.48 -10.13 -6.79
N MET A 299 -10.65 -11.34 -6.26
CA MET A 299 -11.70 -12.25 -6.72
C MET A 299 -13.10 -11.81 -6.28
N PHE A 300 -13.21 -11.24 -5.09
CA PHE A 300 -14.46 -10.75 -4.53
C PHE A 300 -14.34 -9.30 -4.07
N TRP A 301 -15.50 -8.65 -4.04
CA TRP A 301 -15.63 -7.33 -3.45
C TRP A 301 -15.19 -7.33 -1.99
N LEU A 302 -14.55 -6.23 -1.58
CA LEU A 302 -13.82 -6.14 -0.31
C LEU A 302 -14.65 -6.43 0.96
N PRO A 303 -15.97 -6.17 1.05
CA PRO A 303 -16.72 -6.32 2.29
C PRO A 303 -17.20 -7.75 2.56
N LEU A 304 -16.98 -8.69 1.63
CA LEU A 304 -17.52 -10.05 1.74
C LEU A 304 -17.25 -10.66 3.11
N GLU A 305 -16.00 -10.65 3.55
CA GLU A 305 -15.63 -11.26 4.84
C GLU A 305 -16.11 -10.45 6.05
N ILE A 306 -16.41 -9.16 5.88
CA ILE A 306 -16.97 -8.31 6.96
C ILE A 306 -18.42 -8.74 7.21
N TYR A 307 -19.24 -8.83 6.16
CA TYR A 307 -20.61 -9.33 6.28
C TYR A 307 -20.66 -10.77 6.81
N GLN A 308 -19.72 -11.62 6.38
CA GLN A 308 -19.63 -12.97 6.91
C GLN A 308 -19.26 -12.98 8.40
N ALA A 309 -18.44 -12.04 8.87
CA ALA A 309 -18.04 -11.98 10.27
C ALA A 309 -19.16 -11.54 11.21
N ASP A 310 -20.14 -10.76 10.73
CA ASP A 310 -21.35 -10.42 11.50
C ASP A 310 -22.14 -11.67 11.92
N ASP A 311 -22.17 -12.70 11.06
CA ASP A 311 -22.92 -13.94 11.28
C ASP A 311 -22.05 -15.10 11.80
N LEU A 312 -20.79 -15.20 11.35
CA LEU A 312 -19.83 -16.24 11.76
C LEU A 312 -19.05 -15.90 13.04
N GLY A 313 -19.13 -14.64 13.49
CA GLY A 313 -18.41 -14.10 14.64
C GLY A 313 -16.95 -13.73 14.33
N HIS A 314 -16.30 -13.09 15.31
CA HIS A 314 -14.88 -12.71 15.27
C HIS A 314 -14.06 -13.50 16.32
N PRO A 315 -12.73 -13.68 16.14
CA PRO A 315 -11.92 -13.25 15.00
C PRO A 315 -11.91 -14.25 13.84
N GLN A 316 -11.80 -13.75 12.61
CA GLN A 316 -11.71 -14.57 11.39
C GLN A 316 -10.30 -14.57 10.78
N TRP A 317 -9.88 -15.71 10.23
CA TRP A 317 -8.69 -15.79 9.37
C TRP A 317 -9.05 -15.33 7.96
N ILE A 318 -9.09 -14.02 7.74
CA ILE A 318 -9.68 -13.39 6.53
C ILE A 318 -9.05 -13.90 5.24
N VAL A 319 -7.72 -14.03 5.17
CA VAL A 319 -7.05 -14.56 3.98
C VAL A 319 -7.48 -16.00 3.68
N TRP A 320 -7.61 -16.84 4.72
CA TRP A 320 -8.08 -18.21 4.57
C TRP A 320 -9.56 -18.26 4.18
N LEU A 321 -10.40 -17.44 4.82
CA LEU A 321 -11.82 -17.33 4.51
C LEU A 321 -12.02 -16.91 3.05
N ARG A 322 -11.22 -15.95 2.55
CA ARG A 322 -11.21 -15.55 1.14
C ARG A 322 -10.89 -16.73 0.21
N LEU A 323 -9.86 -17.53 0.52
CA LEU A 323 -9.52 -18.72 -0.28
C LEU A 323 -10.65 -19.76 -0.23
N LYS A 324 -11.28 -19.96 0.92
CA LYS A 324 -12.45 -20.83 1.09
C LYS A 324 -13.64 -20.33 0.25
N ASN A 325 -13.92 -19.03 0.26
CA ASN A 325 -14.95 -18.39 -0.57
C ASN A 325 -14.68 -18.62 -2.07
N ILE A 326 -13.44 -18.45 -2.52
CA ILE A 326 -13.05 -18.68 -3.93
C ILE A 326 -13.31 -20.13 -4.33
N ALA A 327 -12.88 -21.09 -3.52
CA ALA A 327 -13.08 -22.51 -3.79
C ALA A 327 -14.57 -22.89 -3.78
N ALA A 328 -15.33 -22.44 -2.77
CA ALA A 328 -16.75 -22.70 -2.65
C ALA A 328 -17.55 -22.12 -3.82
N PHE A 329 -17.25 -20.89 -4.22
CA PHE A 329 -17.90 -20.24 -5.34
C PHE A 329 -17.60 -20.94 -6.66
N ALA A 330 -16.33 -21.28 -6.91
CA ALA A 330 -15.92 -22.01 -8.12
C ALA A 330 -16.59 -23.40 -8.23
N LEU A 331 -16.89 -24.04 -7.10
CA LEU A 331 -17.55 -25.36 -7.03
C LEU A 331 -19.08 -25.27 -6.95
N GLY A 332 -19.67 -24.07 -6.88
CA GLY A 332 -21.12 -23.89 -6.67
C GLY A 332 -21.60 -24.37 -5.29
N LYS A 333 -20.74 -24.31 -4.26
CA LYS A 333 -20.98 -24.83 -2.90
C LYS A 333 -21.02 -23.76 -1.81
N MET A 334 -21.21 -22.49 -2.16
CA MET A 334 -21.27 -21.39 -1.17
C MET A 334 -22.31 -21.65 -0.07
N ASP A 335 -23.55 -21.98 -0.44
CA ASP A 335 -24.62 -22.32 0.51
C ASP A 335 -24.27 -23.58 1.32
N ALA A 336 -23.84 -24.64 0.62
CA ALA A 336 -23.51 -25.92 1.26
C ALA A 336 -22.36 -25.82 2.27
N TRP A 337 -21.49 -24.82 2.14
CA TRP A 337 -20.38 -24.55 3.07
C TRP A 337 -20.72 -23.48 4.12
N GLY A 338 -21.96 -23.00 4.16
CA GLY A 338 -22.44 -21.98 5.08
C GLY A 338 -21.80 -20.60 4.85
N LEU A 339 -21.45 -20.27 3.61
CA LEU A 339 -20.75 -19.03 3.25
C LEU A 339 -21.67 -17.95 2.67
N ILE A 340 -22.93 -18.28 2.40
CA ILE A 340 -23.97 -17.28 2.15
C ILE A 340 -24.65 -17.02 3.49
N THR A 341 -24.41 -15.85 4.05
CA THR A 341 -24.95 -15.45 5.35
C THR A 341 -26.05 -14.41 5.19
N ASP A 342 -26.77 -14.08 6.26
CA ASP A 342 -27.91 -13.16 6.18
C ASP A 342 -27.45 -11.70 6.09
N SER A 343 -26.37 -11.34 6.78
CA SER A 343 -25.80 -9.99 6.76
C SER A 343 -25.31 -9.57 5.36
N MET A 344 -24.92 -10.55 4.52
CA MET A 344 -24.58 -10.30 3.11
C MET A 344 -25.74 -9.70 2.29
N LYS A 345 -27.00 -9.87 2.74
CA LYS A 345 -28.20 -9.43 2.00
C LYS A 345 -28.67 -8.03 2.41
N TYR A 346 -28.08 -7.43 3.45
CA TYR A 346 -28.53 -6.17 4.02
C TYR A 346 -28.32 -4.99 3.07
N ASP A 347 -27.17 -4.93 2.41
CA ASP A 347 -26.90 -3.96 1.34
C ASP A 347 -27.06 -4.64 -0.02
N GLN A 348 -28.07 -4.21 -0.78
CA GLN A 348 -28.36 -4.79 -2.10
C GLN A 348 -27.28 -4.50 -3.13
N TRP A 349 -26.58 -3.37 -3.02
CA TRP A 349 -25.48 -3.04 -3.92
C TRP A 349 -24.29 -3.97 -3.64
N ASP A 350 -23.88 -4.09 -2.38
CA ASP A 350 -22.78 -5.00 -2.00
C ASP A 350 -23.13 -6.46 -2.29
N TYR A 351 -24.37 -6.88 -2.02
CA TYR A 351 -24.82 -8.25 -2.30
C TYR A 351 -24.55 -8.66 -3.75
N GLN A 352 -24.82 -7.79 -4.73
CA GLN A 352 -24.54 -8.07 -6.14
C GLN A 352 -23.05 -8.27 -6.42
N HIS A 353 -22.18 -7.55 -5.72
CA HIS A 353 -20.73 -7.55 -5.94
C HIS A 353 -20.01 -8.68 -5.18
N ILE A 354 -20.44 -9.02 -3.97
CA ILE A 354 -19.81 -10.06 -3.14
C ILE A 354 -20.23 -11.48 -3.54
N THR A 355 -21.31 -11.65 -4.31
CA THR A 355 -21.80 -12.96 -4.79
C THR A 355 -21.49 -13.19 -6.27
N THR A 356 -20.46 -12.54 -6.82
CA THR A 356 -19.95 -12.75 -8.18
C THR A 356 -18.46 -12.48 -8.23
N TRP A 357 -17.79 -12.90 -9.31
CA TRP A 357 -16.42 -12.50 -9.55
C TRP A 357 -16.34 -10.97 -9.71
N ASN A 358 -15.47 -10.32 -8.92
CA ASN A 358 -15.33 -8.86 -8.86
C ASN A 358 -14.54 -8.29 -10.04
N PHE A 359 -14.93 -8.66 -11.25
CA PHE A 359 -14.41 -8.13 -12.49
C PHE A 359 -15.56 -7.56 -13.31
N LEU A 360 -15.34 -6.39 -13.91
CA LEU A 360 -16.38 -5.61 -14.59
C LEU A 360 -17.30 -6.44 -15.52
N PRO A 361 -16.81 -7.34 -16.39
CA PRO A 361 -17.70 -8.12 -17.26
C PRO A 361 -18.68 -9.02 -16.50
N PHE A 362 -18.23 -9.62 -15.40
CA PHE A 362 -19.04 -10.52 -14.56
C PHE A 362 -20.06 -9.74 -13.73
N VAL A 363 -19.65 -8.60 -13.18
CA VAL A 363 -20.53 -7.69 -12.45
C VAL A 363 -21.62 -7.15 -13.38
N LEU A 364 -21.26 -6.63 -14.57
CA LEU A 364 -22.23 -6.13 -15.55
C LEU A 364 -23.23 -7.21 -15.98
N ARG A 365 -22.75 -8.45 -16.19
CA ARG A 365 -23.62 -9.58 -16.52
C ARG A 365 -24.59 -9.89 -15.39
N LYS A 366 -24.13 -9.86 -14.15
CA LYS A 366 -24.96 -10.17 -12.98
C LYS A 366 -26.00 -9.09 -12.70
N MET A 367 -25.61 -7.81 -12.75
CA MET A 367 -26.51 -6.70 -12.50
C MET A 367 -27.64 -6.61 -13.54
N GLY A 368 -27.41 -7.11 -14.77
CA GLY A 368 -28.43 -7.13 -15.82
C GLY A 368 -28.83 -5.75 -16.37
N ALA A 369 -28.19 -4.67 -15.90
CA ALA A 369 -28.51 -3.29 -16.27
C ALA A 369 -27.88 -2.84 -17.61
N ALA A 370 -26.84 -3.54 -18.08
CA ALA A 370 -26.12 -3.19 -19.31
C ALA A 370 -26.59 -4.04 -20.51
N PRO A 371 -26.66 -3.49 -21.74
CA PRO A 371 -27.00 -4.25 -22.93
C PRO A 371 -26.05 -5.43 -23.16
N THR A 372 -26.57 -6.58 -23.61
CA THR A 372 -25.78 -7.81 -23.83
C THR A 372 -24.56 -7.59 -24.73
N ARG A 373 -24.67 -6.71 -25.73
CA ARG A 373 -23.53 -6.35 -26.62
C ARG A 373 -22.38 -5.68 -25.85
N VAL A 374 -22.70 -4.81 -24.90
CA VAL A 374 -21.71 -4.13 -24.05
C VAL A 374 -21.02 -5.14 -23.14
N VAL A 375 -21.80 -6.05 -22.53
CA VAL A 375 -21.27 -7.13 -21.67
C VAL A 375 -20.32 -8.03 -22.47
N ASN A 376 -20.71 -8.47 -23.66
CA ASN A 376 -19.88 -9.31 -24.53
C ASN A 376 -18.58 -8.60 -24.97
N LEU A 377 -18.66 -7.31 -25.30
CA LEU A 377 -17.49 -6.51 -25.64
C LEU A 377 -16.53 -6.39 -24.44
N ALA A 378 -17.08 -6.18 -23.23
CA ALA A 378 -16.29 -6.13 -22.00
C ALA A 378 -15.58 -7.47 -21.73
N PHE A 379 -16.27 -8.61 -21.94
CA PHE A 379 -15.65 -9.94 -21.86
C PHE A 379 -14.54 -10.12 -22.89
N ALA A 380 -14.77 -9.74 -24.15
CA ALA A 380 -13.76 -9.84 -25.20
C ALA A 380 -12.51 -9.01 -24.87
N ALA A 381 -12.69 -7.77 -24.42
CA ALA A 381 -11.60 -6.90 -23.99
C ALA A 381 -10.84 -7.49 -22.79
N TRP A 382 -11.55 -7.98 -21.78
CA TRP A 382 -10.95 -8.58 -20.59
C TRP A 382 -10.16 -9.85 -20.90
N ILE A 383 -10.73 -10.79 -21.67
CA ILE A 383 -10.06 -12.03 -22.09
C ILE A 383 -8.82 -11.70 -22.93
N THR A 384 -8.94 -10.76 -23.88
CA THR A 384 -7.80 -10.32 -24.70
C THR A 384 -6.69 -9.73 -23.84
N GLY A 385 -7.04 -8.93 -22.82
CA GLY A 385 -6.09 -8.38 -21.86
C GLY A 385 -5.36 -9.47 -21.07
N VAL A 386 -6.08 -10.47 -20.54
CA VAL A 386 -5.50 -11.59 -19.80
C VAL A 386 -4.59 -12.44 -20.69
N VAL A 387 -5.04 -12.79 -21.90
CA VAL A 387 -4.23 -13.55 -22.87
C VAL A 387 -2.99 -12.76 -23.29
N GLY A 388 -3.13 -11.45 -23.53
CA GLY A 388 -2.02 -10.57 -23.86
C GLY A 388 -0.98 -10.49 -22.74
N LEU A 389 -1.43 -10.39 -21.49
CA LEU A 389 -0.55 -10.42 -20.32
C LEU A 389 0.17 -11.77 -20.19
N ALA A 390 -0.55 -12.88 -20.30
CA ALA A 390 0.04 -14.22 -20.24
C ALA A 390 1.09 -14.44 -21.34
N TYR A 391 0.79 -14.02 -22.57
CA TYR A 391 1.71 -14.07 -23.70
C TYR A 391 2.96 -13.21 -23.44
N PHE A 392 2.78 -11.98 -22.94
CA PHE A 392 3.89 -11.09 -22.60
C PHE A 392 4.82 -11.73 -21.55
N VAL A 393 4.24 -12.26 -20.46
CA VAL A 393 5.01 -12.94 -19.40
C VAL A 393 5.77 -14.14 -19.98
N PHE A 394 5.11 -14.97 -20.81
CA PHE A 394 5.74 -16.10 -21.48
C PHE A 394 6.89 -15.69 -22.41
N ALA A 395 6.70 -14.63 -23.21
CA ALA A 395 7.70 -14.10 -24.11
C ALA A 395 8.92 -13.57 -23.34
N CYS A 396 8.70 -12.82 -22.25
CA CYS A 396 9.75 -12.36 -21.35
C CYS A 396 10.54 -13.53 -20.74
N GLY A 397 9.85 -14.59 -20.29
CA GLY A 397 10.48 -15.80 -19.77
C GLY A 397 11.40 -16.47 -20.78
N ARG A 398 10.98 -16.57 -22.05
CA ARG A 398 11.82 -17.13 -23.13
C ARG A 398 13.04 -16.29 -23.44
N ILE A 399 12.91 -14.96 -23.46
CA ILE A 399 14.05 -14.04 -23.67
C ILE A 399 15.07 -14.20 -22.54
N TYR A 400 14.59 -14.33 -21.30
CA TYR A 400 15.45 -14.53 -20.13
C TYR A 400 16.24 -15.85 -20.22
N GLN A 401 15.57 -16.96 -20.53
CA GLN A 401 16.25 -18.26 -20.70
C GLN A 401 17.30 -18.24 -21.84
N LYS A 402 17.02 -17.56 -22.95
CA LYS A 402 17.97 -17.42 -24.07
C LYS A 402 19.22 -16.61 -23.71
N LYS A 403 19.12 -15.62 -22.81
CA LYS A 403 20.29 -14.86 -22.33
C LYS A 403 21.10 -15.63 -21.27
N GLY A 404 20.44 -16.42 -20.42
CA GLY A 404 21.13 -17.27 -19.44
C GLY A 404 22.03 -18.34 -20.09
N ARG A 405 21.60 -18.92 -21.22
CA ARG A 405 22.36 -19.92 -21.99
C ARG A 405 23.55 -19.37 -22.80
N LYS A 406 23.78 -18.06 -22.84
CA LYS A 406 24.92 -17.44 -23.54
C LYS A 406 26.06 -17.04 -22.59
N VAL A 407 25.95 -17.37 -21.30
CA VAL A 407 26.92 -17.02 -20.24
C VAL A 407 27.54 -18.29 -19.61
N GLU A 408 27.15 -19.47 -20.07
CA GLU A 408 27.92 -20.72 -19.98
C GLU A 408 28.68 -20.93 -21.30
#